data_AF-A0A961XZE7-F1
#
_entry.id   AF-A0A961XZE7-F1
#
_cell.length_a   1.000
_cell.length_b   1.000
_cell.length_c   1.000
_cell.angle_alpha   90.00
_cell.angle_beta   90.00
_cell.angle_gamma   90.00
#
_symmetry.space_group_name_H-M   'P 1'
#
loop_
_entity.id
_entity.type
_entity.pdbx_description
1 polymer ?
#
loop_
_entity_poly.entity_id
_entity_poly.type
_entity_poly.pdbx_seq_one_letter_code
_entity_poly.pdbx_strand_id
1 'polypeptide(L)'
;MNASEQAELVAITHWHDDHIRGASEIVEVCKSAAVCVSDAFTRDEFKEFLSVFSTTKKSEHGTGVDEFVATLEHIREPGRRTYRGSQDKRILNVPSEQLAHGSSCEVWTLSPSDFQTMESEARFASLIPEARSTMRRAAPGGPNNHSVAMWIAIGDVHIVLGADLERTVDSRAGWESVVSSTNRPNGEVSLFKVPHHGSENAHHDGLWATVLRANVNAIVTPWNRNAGLPTVTDLERLGAATANLFITAPSTSMVRARHEHSVERMMREFQVKTKRHPFTVGAVTARLDYGSGCDWVVTKWELPPIK
;
A
#
# COMPACT_ATOMS: atom_id res chain seq x y z
N MET A 1 -12.25 -18.16 16.84
CA MET A 1 -10.85 -17.72 16.91
C MET A 1 -10.83 -16.23 16.62
N ASN A 2 -10.21 -15.41 17.47
CA ASN A 2 -10.19 -13.97 17.28
C ASN A 2 -9.00 -13.59 16.36
N ALA A 3 -9.27 -12.95 15.22
CA ALA A 3 -8.24 -12.60 14.25
C ALA A 3 -7.12 -11.73 14.87
N SER A 4 -7.45 -10.90 15.84
CA SER A 4 -6.48 -10.03 16.51
C SER A 4 -5.44 -10.77 17.35
N GLU A 5 -5.77 -11.98 17.82
CA GLU A 5 -4.87 -12.81 18.62
C GLU A 5 -3.95 -13.67 17.73
N GLN A 6 -4.28 -13.80 16.44
CA GLN A 6 -3.55 -14.63 15.48
C GLN A 6 -2.67 -13.81 14.53
N ALA A 7 -2.75 -12.48 14.58
CA ALA A 7 -1.91 -11.62 13.77
C ALA A 7 -0.45 -11.70 14.29
N GLU A 8 0.46 -12.16 13.44
CA GLU A 8 1.90 -12.19 13.76
C GLU A 8 2.61 -10.87 13.43
N LEU A 9 2.10 -10.15 12.42
CA LEU A 9 2.72 -8.93 11.89
C LEU A 9 1.65 -7.95 11.38
N VAL A 10 1.77 -6.70 11.79
CA VAL A 10 1.10 -5.54 11.18
C VAL A 10 2.15 -4.71 10.46
N ALA A 11 2.04 -4.57 9.14
CA ALA A 11 2.98 -3.80 8.33
C ALA A 11 2.35 -2.50 7.83
N ILE A 12 2.91 -1.37 8.22
CA ILE A 12 2.51 -0.04 7.77
C ILE A 12 3.36 0.32 6.56
N THR A 13 2.81 0.12 5.36
CA THR A 13 3.58 0.16 4.12
C THR A 13 3.78 1.56 3.54
N HIS A 14 3.00 2.54 4.00
CA HIS A 14 3.01 3.93 3.57
C HIS A 14 2.36 4.80 4.67
N TRP A 15 2.42 6.14 4.62
CA TRP A 15 1.89 7.01 5.68
C TRP A 15 0.68 7.86 5.26
N HIS A 16 0.29 7.86 3.98
CA HIS A 16 -0.89 8.60 3.54
C HIS A 16 -2.17 7.96 4.10
N ASP A 17 -3.21 8.79 4.31
CA ASP A 17 -4.48 8.41 4.96
C ASP A 17 -5.12 7.14 4.40
N ASP A 18 -5.00 6.93 3.10
CA ASP A 18 -5.60 5.80 2.40
C ASP A 18 -4.85 4.48 2.62
N HIS A 19 -3.68 4.55 3.25
CA HIS A 19 -2.90 3.41 3.72
C HIS A 19 -2.99 3.18 5.23
N ILE A 20 -3.15 4.24 6.03
CA ILE A 20 -2.97 4.14 7.49
C ILE A 20 -4.20 4.46 8.32
N ARG A 21 -5.29 4.98 7.76
CA ARG A 21 -6.47 5.29 8.57
C ARG A 21 -6.97 4.04 9.31
N GLY A 22 -7.05 4.12 10.65
CA GLY A 22 -7.38 3.00 11.52
C GLY A 22 -6.21 2.05 11.82
N ALA A 23 -4.98 2.36 11.41
CA ALA A 23 -3.80 1.57 11.71
C ALA A 23 -3.52 1.53 13.21
N SER A 24 -3.72 2.64 13.92
CA SER A 24 -3.57 2.72 15.37
C SER A 24 -4.49 1.71 16.07
N GLU A 25 -5.77 1.65 15.68
CA GLU A 25 -6.75 0.69 16.21
C GLU A 25 -6.33 -0.77 15.93
N ILE A 26 -5.82 -1.06 14.72
CA ILE A 26 -5.34 -2.40 14.37
C ILE A 26 -4.15 -2.78 15.26
N VAL A 27 -3.19 -1.89 15.46
CA VAL A 27 -2.00 -2.13 16.29
C VAL A 27 -2.38 -2.28 17.78
N GLU A 28 -3.32 -1.48 18.26
CA GLU A 28 -3.85 -1.54 19.63
C GLU A 28 -4.51 -2.90 19.91
N VAL A 29 -5.33 -3.38 18.98
CA VAL A 29 -6.11 -4.61 19.14
C VAL A 29 -5.24 -5.85 18.92
N CYS A 30 -4.27 -5.81 18.00
CA CYS A 30 -3.34 -6.92 17.71
C CYS A 30 -2.11 -6.91 18.65
N LYS A 31 -2.31 -7.13 19.95
CA LYS A 31 -1.26 -6.96 20.98
C LYS A 31 -0.04 -7.87 20.88
N SER A 32 -0.18 -9.05 20.29
CA SER A 32 0.92 -10.01 20.10
C SER A 32 1.70 -9.79 18.79
N ALA A 33 1.08 -9.10 17.83
CA ALA A 33 1.66 -8.85 16.53
C ALA A 33 2.90 -7.95 16.65
N ALA A 34 3.94 -8.29 15.89
CA ALA A 34 5.01 -7.35 15.63
C ALA A 34 4.50 -6.22 14.72
N VAL A 35 5.16 -5.06 14.76
CA VAL A 35 4.83 -3.94 13.87
C VAL A 35 6.01 -3.59 13.00
N CYS A 36 5.79 -3.49 11.69
CA CYS A 36 6.80 -3.03 10.73
C CYS A 36 6.41 -1.64 10.20
N VAL A 37 7.36 -0.71 10.22
CA VAL A 37 7.25 0.62 9.59
C VAL A 37 8.47 0.86 8.71
N SER A 38 8.35 1.74 7.72
CA SER A 38 9.49 2.16 6.89
C SER A 38 10.66 2.67 7.74
N ASP A 39 11.88 2.27 7.42
CA ASP A 39 13.09 2.76 8.12
C ASP A 39 13.23 4.28 8.01
N ALA A 40 12.78 4.87 6.90
CA ALA A 40 12.70 6.32 6.68
C ALA A 40 11.88 7.06 7.75
N PHE A 41 10.92 6.39 8.40
CA PHE A 41 10.10 6.99 9.46
C PHE A 41 10.72 6.87 10.86
N THR A 42 11.87 6.22 10.98
CA THR A 42 12.53 6.02 12.29
C THR A 42 13.64 7.05 12.55
N ARG A 43 13.91 7.90 11.55
CA ARG A 43 14.98 8.88 11.49
C ARG A 43 14.58 10.17 12.20
N ASP A 44 15.57 10.91 12.68
CA ASP A 44 15.34 12.03 13.59
C ASP A 44 14.64 13.19 12.87
N GLU A 45 14.97 13.42 11.60
CA GLU A 45 14.33 14.39 10.72
C GLU A 45 12.83 14.13 10.58
N PHE A 46 12.44 12.85 10.51
CA PHE A 46 11.03 12.48 10.45
C PHE A 46 10.34 12.68 11.80
N LYS A 47 10.99 12.37 12.93
CA LYS A 47 10.44 12.63 14.27
C LYS A 47 10.26 14.13 14.50
N GLU A 48 11.22 14.94 14.08
CA GLU A 48 11.15 16.40 14.16
C GLU A 48 10.01 16.93 13.28
N PHE A 49 9.93 16.45 12.04
CA PHE A 49 8.78 16.72 11.15
C PHE A 49 7.45 16.38 11.84
N LEU A 50 7.31 15.20 12.43
CA LEU A 50 6.09 14.83 13.17
C LEU A 50 5.82 15.78 14.33
N SER A 51 6.84 16.18 15.11
CA SER A 51 6.66 17.08 16.26
C SER A 51 6.19 18.48 15.87
N VAL A 52 6.59 18.96 14.68
CA VAL A 52 6.18 20.25 14.14
C VAL A 52 4.73 20.19 13.64
N PHE A 53 4.34 19.07 13.03
CA PHE A 53 3.04 18.94 12.35
C PHE A 53 1.97 18.20 13.15
N SER A 54 2.32 17.53 14.25
CA SER A 54 1.37 16.97 15.21
C SER A 54 0.69 18.13 15.93
N THR A 55 -0.59 18.36 15.67
CA THR A 55 -1.32 19.43 16.35
C THR A 55 -2.04 18.88 17.57
N THR A 56 -1.85 19.48 18.75
CA THR A 56 -2.71 19.26 19.94
C THR A 56 -4.15 19.75 19.74
N LYS A 57 -4.51 20.26 18.56
CA LYS A 57 -5.86 20.69 18.21
C LYS A 57 -6.41 19.72 17.17
N LYS A 58 -7.30 18.84 17.62
CA LYS A 58 -8.24 18.07 16.80
C LYS A 58 -8.85 18.99 15.73
N SER A 59 -8.23 19.04 14.56
CA SER A 59 -8.88 19.57 13.38
C SER A 59 -9.90 18.51 12.95
N GLU A 60 -11.05 18.93 12.44
CA GLU A 60 -12.17 18.02 12.11
C GLU A 60 -11.82 16.96 11.03
N HIS A 61 -10.59 16.94 10.51
CA HIS A 61 -10.08 15.94 9.58
C HIS A 61 -8.58 15.71 9.86
N GLY A 62 -8.25 14.73 10.73
CA GLY A 62 -6.88 14.34 11.06
C GLY A 62 -6.13 13.83 9.82
N THR A 63 -4.99 14.45 9.51
CA THR A 63 -4.34 14.37 8.19
C THR A 63 -3.15 13.43 8.18
N GLY A 64 -3.33 12.12 8.39
CA GLY A 64 -2.28 11.08 8.31
C GLY A 64 -1.21 11.13 9.41
N VAL A 65 -0.65 12.31 9.69
CA VAL A 65 0.30 12.59 10.76
C VAL A 65 -0.27 12.20 12.13
N ASP A 66 -1.50 12.57 12.46
CA ASP A 66 -2.09 12.24 13.77
C ASP A 66 -2.30 10.73 13.94
N GLU A 67 -2.78 10.05 12.89
CA GLU A 67 -2.93 8.59 12.86
C GLU A 67 -1.57 7.89 12.97
N PHE A 68 -0.55 8.40 12.28
CA PHE A 68 0.80 7.87 12.36
C PHE A 68 1.42 8.09 13.74
N VAL A 69 1.20 9.25 14.37
CA VAL A 69 1.63 9.54 15.74
C VAL A 69 0.97 8.57 16.73
N ALA A 70 -0.35 8.39 16.66
CA ALA A 70 -1.06 7.42 17.48
C ALA A 70 -0.53 5.99 17.28
N THR A 71 -0.26 5.62 16.02
CA THR A 71 0.36 4.32 15.69
C THR A 71 1.75 4.18 16.32
N LEU A 72 2.57 5.24 16.27
CA LEU A 72 3.90 5.26 16.90
C LEU A 72 3.86 5.13 18.42
N GLU A 73 2.83 5.64 19.08
CA GLU A 73 2.64 5.46 20.53
C GLU A 73 2.50 3.98 20.89
N HIS A 74 1.67 3.24 20.15
CA HIS A 74 1.52 1.79 20.35
C HIS A 74 2.78 1.00 19.97
N ILE A 75 3.53 1.44 18.96
CA ILE A 75 4.80 0.82 18.57
C ILE A 75 5.85 0.93 19.69
N ARG A 76 5.79 1.99 20.51
CA ARG A 76 6.74 2.23 21.61
C ARG A 76 6.40 1.49 22.91
N GLU A 77 5.27 0.77 22.95
CA GLU A 77 4.88 -0.02 24.12
C GLU A 77 5.98 -1.04 24.49
N PRO A 78 6.40 -1.11 25.77
CA PRO A 78 7.39 -2.09 26.22
C PRO A 78 6.98 -3.52 25.86
N GLY A 79 7.91 -4.29 25.27
CA GLY A 79 7.66 -5.67 24.85
C GLY A 79 7.07 -5.82 23.46
N ARG A 80 6.68 -4.72 22.79
CA ARG A 80 6.27 -4.75 21.38
C ARG A 80 7.46 -5.06 20.48
N ARG A 81 7.35 -6.11 19.67
CA ARG A 81 8.33 -6.39 18.61
C ARG A 81 8.16 -5.38 17.47
N THR A 82 9.24 -4.72 17.09
CA THR A 82 9.21 -3.70 16.04
C THR A 82 10.27 -3.99 14.99
N TYR A 83 9.89 -3.81 13.73
CA TYR A 83 10.77 -3.99 12.58
C TYR A 83 10.84 -2.69 11.79
N ARG A 84 12.04 -2.38 11.33
CA ARG A 84 12.27 -1.31 10.35
C ARG A 84 12.33 -1.95 8.98
N GLY A 85 11.36 -1.62 8.14
CA GLY A 85 11.29 -2.06 6.75
C GLY A 85 12.34 -1.33 5.94
N SER A 86 13.21 -2.11 5.32
CA SER A 86 14.26 -1.66 4.41
C SER A 86 14.43 -2.71 3.31
N GLN A 87 15.12 -2.38 2.25
CA GLN A 87 15.36 -3.29 1.15
C GLN A 87 16.02 -4.61 1.61
N ASP A 88 15.57 -5.71 0.99
CA ASP A 88 16.08 -7.08 1.14
C ASP A 88 16.18 -7.61 2.57
N LYS A 89 15.20 -7.27 3.41
CA LYS A 89 15.24 -7.63 4.83
C LYS A 89 14.11 -8.58 5.20
N ARG A 90 14.46 -9.78 5.68
CA ARG A 90 13.50 -10.70 6.30
C ARG A 90 13.09 -10.16 7.67
N ILE A 91 11.80 -9.92 7.85
CA ILE A 91 11.22 -9.38 9.09
C ILE A 91 10.36 -10.39 9.85
N LEU A 92 9.90 -11.45 9.19
CA LEU A 92 9.18 -12.55 9.83
C LEU A 92 9.63 -13.88 9.21
N ASN A 93 9.76 -14.89 10.07
CA ASN A 93 9.93 -16.29 9.67
C ASN A 93 9.13 -17.16 10.66
N VAL A 94 8.10 -17.82 10.17
CA VAL A 94 7.32 -18.81 10.89
C VAL A 94 7.71 -20.18 10.35
N PRO A 95 8.40 -21.03 11.14
CA PRO A 95 8.83 -22.36 10.72
C PRO A 95 7.67 -23.28 10.34
N SER A 96 7.96 -24.26 9.47
CA SER A 96 6.96 -25.24 9.02
C SER A 96 6.32 -26.04 10.15
N GLU A 97 7.05 -26.30 11.24
CA GLU A 97 6.51 -27.08 12.37
C GLU A 97 5.41 -26.35 13.13
N GLN A 98 5.29 -25.02 12.95
CA GLN A 98 4.28 -24.18 13.58
C GLN A 98 3.03 -23.98 12.71
N LEU A 99 3.05 -24.46 11.45
CA LEU A 99 2.01 -24.19 10.47
C LEU A 99 1.35 -25.49 10.00
N ALA A 100 0.02 -25.51 9.99
CA ALA A 100 -0.77 -26.70 9.67
C ALA A 100 -0.51 -27.25 8.24
N HIS A 101 -0.09 -26.39 7.32
CA HIS A 101 0.23 -26.76 5.95
C HIS A 101 1.67 -27.27 5.76
N GLY A 102 2.49 -27.30 6.84
CA GLY A 102 3.82 -27.93 6.83
C GLY A 102 4.90 -27.20 6.02
N SER A 103 4.67 -25.95 5.62
CA SER A 103 5.68 -25.11 4.94
C SER A 103 5.99 -23.89 5.76
N SER A 104 7.22 -23.37 5.67
CA SER A 104 7.57 -22.11 6.33
C SER A 104 6.83 -20.94 5.68
N CYS A 105 6.59 -19.89 6.48
CA CYS A 105 6.09 -18.61 6.01
C CYS A 105 7.12 -17.53 6.34
N GLU A 106 7.60 -16.84 5.31
CA GLU A 106 8.56 -15.75 5.44
C GLU A 106 7.97 -14.44 4.93
N VAL A 107 8.30 -13.35 5.60
CA VAL A 107 7.96 -11.99 5.14
C VAL A 107 9.22 -11.17 5.03
N TRP A 108 9.42 -10.58 3.86
CA TRP A 108 10.55 -9.74 3.52
C TRP A 108 10.08 -8.36 3.09
N THR A 109 10.81 -7.33 3.48
CA THR A 109 10.66 -5.99 2.91
C THR A 109 11.62 -5.83 1.73
N LEU A 110 11.12 -5.31 0.62
CA LEU A 110 11.85 -5.11 -0.63
C LEU A 110 12.30 -3.65 -0.80
N SER A 111 11.67 -2.72 -0.10
CA SER A 111 11.97 -1.29 -0.12
C SER A 111 11.69 -0.67 1.27
N PRO A 112 12.10 0.57 1.53
CA PRO A 112 12.96 1.45 0.73
C PRO A 112 14.41 0.95 0.64
N SER A 113 15.11 1.28 -0.44
CA SER A 113 16.58 1.16 -0.49
C SER A 113 17.26 2.16 0.45
N ASP A 114 18.56 1.99 0.70
CA ASP A 114 19.35 2.96 1.46
C ASP A 114 19.30 4.35 0.82
N PHE A 115 19.40 4.41 -0.52
CA PHE A 115 19.30 5.67 -1.26
C PHE A 115 17.92 6.32 -1.11
N GLN A 116 16.83 5.55 -1.18
CA GLN A 116 15.49 6.06 -0.94
C GLN A 116 15.27 6.55 0.49
N THR A 117 15.91 5.91 1.46
CA THR A 117 15.89 6.31 2.87
C THR A 117 16.59 7.66 3.03
N MET A 118 17.80 7.82 2.48
CA MET A 118 18.54 9.10 2.47
C MET A 118 17.75 10.23 1.80
N GLU A 119 17.14 9.97 0.64
CA GLU A 119 16.31 10.95 -0.06
C GLU A 119 15.07 11.34 0.75
N SER A 120 14.48 10.38 1.47
CA SER A 120 13.34 10.64 2.36
C SER A 120 13.77 11.49 3.56
N GLU A 121 14.90 11.20 4.19
CA GLU A 121 15.49 11.99 5.28
C GLU A 121 15.73 13.45 4.84
N ALA A 122 16.45 13.65 3.73
CA ALA A 122 16.74 14.97 3.19
C ALA A 122 15.46 15.76 2.88
N ARG A 123 14.44 15.07 2.37
CA ARG A 123 13.13 15.65 2.11
C ARG A 123 12.42 16.07 3.41
N PHE A 124 12.37 15.20 4.41
CA PHE A 124 11.76 15.56 5.70
C PHE A 124 12.46 16.74 6.34
N ALA A 125 13.80 16.77 6.31
CA ALA A 125 14.58 17.92 6.78
C ALA A 125 14.18 19.22 6.07
N SER A 126 13.99 19.19 4.74
CA SER A 126 13.57 20.38 3.98
C SER A 126 12.15 20.87 4.29
N LEU A 127 11.31 20.03 4.89
CA LEU A 127 9.93 20.36 5.25
C LEU A 127 9.81 20.95 6.66
N ILE A 128 10.88 20.87 7.46
CA ILE A 128 10.95 21.48 8.78
C ILE A 128 11.03 23.01 8.58
N PRO A 129 10.03 23.79 9.04
CA PRO A 129 10.01 25.23 8.85
C PRO A 129 11.16 25.91 9.59
N GLU A 130 11.80 26.90 8.94
CA GLU A 130 12.76 27.77 9.64
C GLU A 130 12.06 28.57 10.75
N ALA A 131 12.81 28.87 11.82
CA ALA A 131 12.30 29.65 12.95
C ALA A 131 11.67 30.98 12.47
N ARG A 132 10.39 31.20 12.82
CA ARG A 132 9.53 32.35 12.44
C ARG A 132 8.86 32.30 11.06
N SER A 133 8.92 31.18 10.34
CA SER A 133 8.10 30.98 9.14
C SER A 133 6.67 30.50 9.46
N THR A 134 5.73 30.70 8.52
CA THR A 134 4.36 30.17 8.66
C THR A 134 4.36 28.67 8.40
N MET A 135 3.75 27.89 9.30
CA MET A 135 3.55 26.45 9.09
C MET A 135 2.71 26.24 7.81
N ARG A 136 3.34 25.75 6.74
CA ARG A 136 2.62 25.25 5.57
C ARG A 136 2.03 23.90 5.92
N ARG A 137 0.84 23.56 5.40
CA ARG A 137 0.31 22.18 5.54
C ARG A 137 1.40 21.19 5.10
N ALA A 138 1.68 20.21 5.95
CA ALA A 138 2.41 19.01 5.57
C ALA A 138 1.53 18.21 4.59
N ALA A 139 1.53 18.63 3.33
CA ALA A 139 1.18 17.77 2.22
C ALA A 139 2.45 17.63 1.40
N PRO A 140 3.37 16.73 1.78
CA PRO A 140 4.56 16.51 0.99
C PRO A 140 4.13 15.91 -0.35
N GLY A 141 3.89 16.77 -1.36
CA GLY A 141 3.94 16.33 -2.76
C GLY A 141 5.37 15.90 -3.09
N GLY A 142 5.53 14.77 -3.79
CA GLY A 142 6.83 14.20 -4.14
C GLY A 142 6.85 12.67 -4.05
N PRO A 143 7.95 12.01 -4.45
CA PRO A 143 7.99 10.56 -4.66
C PRO A 143 7.68 9.77 -3.39
N ASN A 144 7.06 8.61 -3.56
CA ASN A 144 6.72 7.68 -2.48
C ASN A 144 7.93 6.82 -2.05
N ASN A 145 9.09 7.47 -1.87
CA ASN A 145 10.37 6.82 -1.60
C ASN A 145 10.45 6.10 -0.24
N HIS A 146 9.50 6.34 0.66
CA HIS A 146 9.41 5.65 1.95
C HIS A 146 8.43 4.46 1.91
N SER A 147 7.87 4.12 0.75
CA SER A 147 6.99 2.96 0.61
C SER A 147 7.73 1.66 0.88
N VAL A 148 7.06 0.73 1.59
CA VAL A 148 7.56 -0.60 1.92
C VAL A 148 6.83 -1.63 1.06
N ALA A 149 7.38 -1.97 -0.09
CA ALA A 149 6.96 -3.14 -0.85
C ALA A 149 7.41 -4.40 -0.11
N MET A 150 6.62 -5.47 -0.18
CA MET A 150 6.86 -6.69 0.59
C MET A 150 6.78 -7.94 -0.28
N TRP A 151 7.57 -8.93 0.08
CA TRP A 151 7.51 -10.30 -0.44
C TRP A 151 7.05 -11.22 0.68
N ILE A 152 6.05 -12.05 0.40
CA ILE A 152 5.60 -13.11 1.31
C ILE A 152 5.85 -14.44 0.60
N ALA A 153 6.62 -15.32 1.24
CA ALA A 153 6.88 -16.67 0.75
C ALA A 153 6.22 -17.69 1.68
N ILE A 154 5.41 -18.57 1.11
CA ILE A 154 4.79 -19.71 1.81
C ILE A 154 5.23 -20.96 1.06
N GLY A 155 6.32 -21.59 1.50
CA GLY A 155 7.00 -22.60 0.70
C GLY A 155 7.38 -22.07 -0.69
N ASP A 156 6.78 -22.65 -1.73
CA ASP A 156 6.94 -22.32 -3.15
C ASP A 156 5.94 -21.25 -3.67
N VAL A 157 5.01 -20.80 -2.82
CA VAL A 157 4.02 -19.78 -3.17
C VAL A 157 4.55 -18.41 -2.78
N HIS A 158 4.69 -17.53 -3.76
CA HIS A 158 5.15 -16.17 -3.52
C HIS A 158 4.09 -15.12 -3.85
N ILE A 159 4.02 -14.11 -2.98
CA ILE A 159 3.10 -12.98 -3.05
C ILE A 159 3.92 -11.70 -2.95
N VAL A 160 3.63 -10.71 -3.80
CA VAL A 160 4.20 -9.36 -3.67
C VAL A 160 3.12 -8.36 -3.35
N LEU A 161 3.35 -7.58 -2.29
CA LEU A 161 2.55 -6.42 -1.92
C LEU A 161 3.30 -5.16 -2.34
N GLY A 162 2.89 -4.53 -3.45
CA GLY A 162 3.65 -3.44 -4.07
C GLY A 162 3.65 -2.11 -3.31
N ALA A 163 2.76 -1.94 -2.32
CA ALA A 163 2.52 -0.68 -1.62
C ALA A 163 2.33 0.47 -2.64
N ASP A 164 2.96 1.61 -2.38
CA ASP A 164 2.98 2.77 -3.28
C ASP A 164 4.37 2.98 -3.87
N LEU A 165 5.14 1.90 -4.07
CA LEU A 165 6.48 2.00 -4.64
C LEU A 165 6.38 2.40 -6.12
N GLU A 166 7.10 3.45 -6.49
CA GLU A 166 7.15 3.99 -7.84
C GLU A 166 8.44 3.59 -8.55
N ARG A 167 8.49 3.81 -9.86
CA ARG A 167 9.75 3.93 -10.59
C ARG A 167 10.38 5.28 -10.31
N THR A 168 11.70 5.28 -10.32
CA THR A 168 12.53 6.47 -10.18
C THR A 168 13.47 6.56 -11.37
N VAL A 169 14.00 7.77 -11.62
CA VAL A 169 15.04 7.98 -12.64
C VAL A 169 16.36 7.36 -12.19
N ASP A 170 16.65 7.41 -10.89
CA ASP A 170 17.83 6.78 -10.30
C ASP A 170 17.57 5.28 -10.06
N SER A 171 18.44 4.42 -10.58
CA SER A 171 18.30 2.96 -10.47
C SER A 171 18.55 2.43 -9.05
N ARG A 172 19.10 3.24 -8.15
CA ARG A 172 19.27 2.91 -6.73
C ARG A 172 17.96 3.05 -5.95
N ALA A 173 16.87 3.49 -6.58
CA ALA A 173 15.56 3.64 -5.97
C ALA A 173 14.46 2.90 -6.75
N GLY A 174 13.27 2.85 -6.15
CA GLY A 174 12.06 2.37 -6.78
C GLY A 174 12.11 0.89 -7.17
N TRP A 175 11.24 0.51 -8.10
CA TRP A 175 11.19 -0.86 -8.61
C TRP A 175 12.48 -1.33 -9.30
N GLU A 176 13.25 -0.41 -9.91
CA GLU A 176 14.52 -0.77 -10.55
C GLU A 176 15.52 -1.32 -9.52
N SER A 177 15.62 -0.66 -8.36
CA SER A 177 16.48 -1.14 -7.27
C SER A 177 16.04 -2.51 -6.75
N VAL A 178 14.72 -2.75 -6.66
CA VAL A 178 14.19 -4.05 -6.24
C VAL A 178 14.52 -5.13 -7.26
N VAL A 179 14.21 -4.91 -8.54
CA VAL A 179 14.40 -5.90 -9.62
C VAL A 179 15.88 -6.21 -9.86
N SER A 180 16.76 -5.23 -9.68
CA SER A 180 18.21 -5.40 -9.84
C SER A 180 18.91 -6.01 -8.61
N SER A 181 18.26 -6.03 -7.43
CA SER A 181 18.89 -6.56 -6.22
C SER A 181 19.11 -8.07 -6.27
N THR A 182 20.32 -8.53 -5.96
CA THR A 182 20.62 -9.97 -5.84
C THR A 182 20.31 -10.54 -4.45
N ASN A 183 19.93 -9.71 -3.48
CA ASN A 183 19.68 -10.11 -2.10
C ASN A 183 18.20 -10.35 -1.78
N ARG A 184 17.28 -9.94 -2.66
CA ARG A 184 15.85 -10.21 -2.48
C ARG A 184 15.55 -11.72 -2.54
N PRO A 185 14.42 -12.18 -1.98
CA PRO A 185 13.91 -13.51 -2.27
C PRO A 185 13.74 -13.75 -3.77
N ASN A 186 14.03 -14.98 -4.21
CA ASN A 186 13.90 -15.41 -5.59
C ASN A 186 12.70 -16.35 -5.76
N GLY A 187 12.20 -16.45 -7.00
CA GLY A 187 11.08 -17.30 -7.37
C GLY A 187 10.04 -16.53 -8.18
N GLU A 188 9.00 -17.22 -8.65
CA GLU A 188 7.91 -16.60 -9.39
C GLU A 188 6.77 -16.18 -8.46
N VAL A 189 6.25 -14.97 -8.65
CA VAL A 189 5.13 -14.42 -7.86
C VAL A 189 3.80 -14.77 -8.50
N SER A 190 2.91 -15.39 -7.73
CA SER A 190 1.60 -15.89 -8.19
C SER A 190 0.42 -14.99 -7.83
N LEU A 191 0.61 -14.11 -6.84
CA LEU A 191 -0.36 -13.10 -6.41
C LEU A 191 0.34 -11.75 -6.21
N PHE A 192 -0.18 -10.71 -6.86
CA PHE A 192 0.45 -9.41 -6.88
C PHE A 192 -0.55 -8.31 -6.56
N LYS A 193 -0.31 -7.57 -5.49
CA LYS A 193 -1.00 -6.31 -5.26
C LYS A 193 -0.29 -5.23 -6.06
N VAL A 194 -0.98 -4.72 -7.08
CA VAL A 194 -0.44 -3.71 -7.99
C VAL A 194 -0.09 -2.44 -7.20
N PRO A 195 1.09 -1.84 -7.43
CA PRO A 195 1.56 -0.74 -6.60
C PRO A 195 0.87 0.57 -6.99
N HIS A 196 0.83 1.51 -6.04
CA HIS A 196 0.39 2.89 -6.23
C HIS A 196 -0.93 3.01 -7.01
N HIS A 197 -1.91 2.24 -6.57
CA HIS A 197 -3.26 2.18 -7.15
C HIS A 197 -3.32 1.83 -8.65
N GLY A 198 -2.24 1.27 -9.21
CA GLY A 198 -2.15 0.92 -10.62
C GLY A 198 -1.62 2.02 -11.54
N SER A 199 -1.07 3.10 -10.99
CA SER A 199 -0.49 4.20 -11.78
C SER A 199 0.60 3.74 -12.76
N GLU A 200 0.73 4.45 -13.87
CA GLU A 200 1.80 4.22 -14.86
C GLU A 200 3.19 4.37 -14.25
N ASN A 201 3.40 5.36 -13.37
CA ASN A 201 4.70 5.59 -12.75
C ASN A 201 5.13 4.49 -11.77
N ALA A 202 4.24 3.56 -11.41
CA ALA A 202 4.57 2.37 -10.63
C ALA A 202 4.73 1.10 -11.48
N HIS A 203 4.56 1.17 -12.80
CA HIS A 203 4.69 0.04 -13.70
C HIS A 203 6.13 -0.17 -14.16
N HIS A 204 6.72 -1.32 -13.83
CA HIS A 204 8.09 -1.67 -14.18
C HIS A 204 8.17 -2.96 -15.01
N ASP A 205 8.55 -2.87 -16.28
CA ASP A 205 8.56 -4.01 -17.21
C ASP A 205 9.39 -5.19 -16.69
N GLY A 206 10.57 -4.93 -16.12
CA GLY A 206 11.43 -5.97 -15.54
C GLY A 206 10.77 -6.74 -14.38
N LEU A 207 9.89 -6.11 -13.60
CA LEU A 207 9.15 -6.78 -12.53
C LEU A 207 8.14 -7.75 -13.15
N TRP A 208 7.34 -7.26 -14.10
CA TRP A 208 6.33 -8.05 -14.80
C TRP A 208 6.92 -9.18 -15.62
N ALA A 209 8.11 -8.99 -16.20
CA ALA A 209 8.74 -9.96 -17.07
C ALA A 209 9.58 -11.01 -16.34
N THR A 210 10.18 -10.67 -15.19
CA THR A 210 11.20 -11.54 -14.55
C THR A 210 10.89 -11.96 -13.12
N VAL A 211 9.90 -11.34 -12.47
CA VAL A 211 9.54 -11.63 -11.07
C VAL A 211 8.13 -12.18 -10.97
N LEU A 212 7.19 -11.60 -11.71
CA LEU A 212 5.80 -12.08 -11.74
C LEU A 212 5.67 -13.25 -12.69
N ARG A 213 4.92 -14.30 -12.29
CA ARG A 213 4.61 -15.40 -13.21
C ARG A 213 3.71 -14.91 -14.35
N ALA A 214 3.73 -15.61 -15.48
CA ALA A 214 2.77 -15.37 -16.56
C ALA A 214 1.31 -15.50 -16.04
N ASN A 215 0.44 -14.55 -16.41
CA ASN A 215 -0.94 -14.46 -15.91
C ASN A 215 -1.05 -14.43 -14.37
N VAL A 216 -0.14 -13.72 -13.70
CA VAL A 216 -0.23 -13.43 -12.27
C VAL A 216 -1.60 -12.87 -11.89
N ASN A 217 -2.13 -13.27 -10.73
CA ASN A 217 -3.32 -12.67 -10.17
C ASN A 217 -2.98 -11.26 -9.67
N ALA A 218 -3.31 -10.24 -10.45
CA ALA A 218 -3.01 -8.85 -10.15
C ALA A 218 -4.24 -8.16 -9.53
N ILE A 219 -4.08 -7.59 -8.34
CA ILE A 219 -5.15 -6.90 -7.61
C ILE A 219 -4.82 -5.42 -7.52
N VAL A 220 -5.70 -4.58 -8.06
CA VAL A 220 -5.61 -3.11 -8.02
C VAL A 220 -6.53 -2.56 -6.92
N THR A 221 -6.02 -1.64 -6.11
CA THR A 221 -6.80 -0.87 -5.13
C THR A 221 -6.91 0.58 -5.55
N PRO A 222 -8.05 1.00 -6.11
CA PRO A 222 -8.20 2.35 -6.63
C PRO A 222 -8.07 3.44 -5.56
N TRP A 223 -7.45 4.54 -5.95
CA TRP A 223 -7.54 5.82 -5.27
C TRP A 223 -8.62 6.66 -5.94
N ASN A 224 -9.80 6.71 -5.34
CA ASN A 224 -10.99 7.34 -5.92
C ASN A 224 -11.17 8.82 -5.52
N ARG A 225 -10.07 9.55 -5.26
CA ARG A 225 -10.09 10.99 -5.01
C ARG A 225 -9.46 11.76 -6.17
N ASN A 226 -9.84 13.03 -6.34
CA ASN A 226 -9.35 13.92 -7.40
C ASN A 226 -9.48 13.29 -8.81
N ALA A 227 -8.40 13.30 -9.61
CA ALA A 227 -8.37 12.70 -10.94
C ALA A 227 -8.60 11.18 -10.94
N GLY A 228 -8.31 10.53 -9.80
CA GLY A 228 -8.54 9.12 -9.57
C GLY A 228 -7.52 8.20 -10.26
N LEU A 229 -7.10 7.15 -9.56
CA LEU A 229 -6.28 6.07 -10.09
C LEU A 229 -6.94 4.73 -9.77
N PRO A 230 -6.83 3.70 -10.63
CA PRO A 230 -6.19 3.73 -11.95
C PRO A 230 -7.03 4.51 -12.97
N THR A 231 -6.41 5.05 -14.01
CA THR A 231 -7.10 5.55 -15.21
C THR A 231 -7.59 4.41 -16.11
N VAL A 232 -8.35 4.72 -17.17
CA VAL A 232 -8.72 3.72 -18.19
C VAL A 232 -7.46 3.18 -18.89
N THR A 233 -6.53 4.06 -19.26
CA THR A 233 -5.26 3.67 -19.89
C THR A 233 -4.40 2.82 -18.96
N ASP A 234 -4.41 3.08 -17.64
CA ASP A 234 -3.73 2.22 -16.67
C ASP A 234 -4.32 0.80 -16.66
N LEU A 235 -5.64 0.67 -16.71
CA LEU A 235 -6.31 -0.64 -16.75
C LEU A 235 -6.04 -1.39 -18.05
N GLU A 236 -6.01 -0.69 -19.19
CA GLU A 236 -5.63 -1.28 -20.48
C GLU A 236 -4.18 -1.80 -20.45
N ARG A 237 -3.25 -1.00 -19.95
CA ARG A 237 -1.84 -1.40 -19.77
C ARG A 237 -1.70 -2.61 -18.85
N LEU A 238 -2.38 -2.60 -17.70
CA LEU A 238 -2.33 -3.72 -16.74
C LEU A 238 -3.00 -4.99 -17.30
N GLY A 239 -4.12 -4.84 -18.01
CA GLY A 239 -4.84 -5.96 -18.63
C GLY A 239 -4.09 -6.57 -19.81
N ALA A 240 -3.22 -5.79 -20.48
CA ALA A 240 -2.30 -6.32 -21.47
C ALA A 240 -1.18 -7.17 -20.85
N ALA A 241 -0.81 -6.91 -19.58
CA ALA A 241 0.25 -7.63 -18.89
C ALA A 241 -0.23 -8.93 -18.19
N THR A 242 -1.53 -9.05 -17.88
CA THR A 242 -2.12 -10.27 -17.32
C THR A 242 -3.60 -10.39 -17.64
N ALA A 243 -4.05 -11.62 -17.95
CA ALA A 243 -5.47 -11.93 -18.08
C ALA A 243 -6.22 -11.92 -16.72
N ASN A 244 -5.49 -12.02 -15.60
CA ASN A 244 -6.04 -12.15 -14.26
C ASN A 244 -5.96 -10.82 -13.49
N LEU A 245 -6.60 -9.78 -14.03
CA LEU A 245 -6.66 -8.44 -13.42
C LEU A 245 -7.96 -8.25 -12.62
N PHE A 246 -7.82 -7.93 -11.34
CA PHE A 246 -8.92 -7.69 -10.41
C PHE A 246 -8.84 -6.29 -9.81
N ILE A 247 -9.99 -5.68 -9.54
CA ILE A 247 -10.09 -4.33 -8.98
C ILE A 247 -11.04 -4.34 -7.78
N THR A 248 -10.59 -3.77 -6.65
CA THR A 248 -11.38 -3.78 -5.42
C THR A 248 -12.61 -2.89 -5.48
N ALA A 249 -12.59 -1.82 -6.27
CA ALA A 249 -13.76 -0.97 -6.49
C ALA A 249 -13.76 -0.42 -7.93
N PRO A 250 -14.88 0.04 -8.48
CA PRO A 250 -14.84 0.80 -9.73
C PRO A 250 -14.00 2.08 -9.55
N SER A 251 -13.11 2.37 -10.51
CA SER A 251 -12.35 3.63 -10.50
C SER A 251 -13.26 4.81 -10.85
N THR A 252 -13.10 5.94 -10.16
CA THR A 252 -13.81 7.19 -10.48
C THR A 252 -13.37 7.80 -11.80
N SER A 253 -12.19 7.42 -12.31
CA SER A 253 -11.69 7.83 -13.63
C SER A 253 -12.47 7.20 -14.80
N MET A 254 -13.19 6.09 -14.55
CA MET A 254 -14.02 5.45 -15.57
C MET A 254 -15.16 6.38 -15.97
N VAL A 255 -15.37 6.51 -17.28
CA VAL A 255 -16.34 7.43 -17.88
C VAL A 255 -17.72 7.30 -17.24
N ARG A 256 -18.34 8.44 -16.91
CA ARG A 256 -19.72 8.52 -16.44
C ARG A 256 -20.64 7.87 -17.48
N ALA A 257 -21.60 7.04 -17.04
CA ALA A 257 -22.67 6.59 -17.92
C ALA A 257 -23.34 7.83 -18.56
N ARG A 258 -23.28 7.93 -19.89
CA ARG A 258 -23.98 9.00 -20.62
C ARG A 258 -25.47 8.75 -20.53
N HIS A 259 -26.23 9.80 -20.24
CA HIS A 259 -27.68 9.75 -20.37
C HIS A 259 -28.08 10.18 -21.79
N GLU A 260 -29.31 9.90 -22.20
CA GLU A 260 -29.84 10.48 -23.43
C GLU A 260 -29.75 12.01 -23.41
N HIS A 261 -29.57 12.62 -24.59
CA HIS A 261 -29.33 14.05 -24.73
C HIS A 261 -30.44 14.92 -24.11
N SER A 262 -31.69 14.45 -24.13
CA SER A 262 -32.85 15.08 -23.49
C SER A 262 -32.69 15.17 -21.97
N VAL A 263 -32.18 14.11 -21.33
CA VAL A 263 -31.93 14.02 -19.89
C VAL A 263 -30.77 14.92 -19.48
N GLU A 264 -29.67 14.93 -20.25
CA GLU A 264 -28.54 15.81 -19.96
C GLU A 264 -28.89 17.30 -20.14
N ARG A 265 -29.77 17.62 -21.09
CA ARG A 265 -30.30 18.97 -21.26
C ARG A 265 -31.13 19.39 -20.05
N MET A 266 -32.05 18.53 -19.60
CA MET A 266 -32.88 18.76 -18.42
C MET A 266 -32.03 18.92 -17.16
N MET A 267 -31.02 18.07 -16.96
CA MET A 267 -30.10 18.20 -15.83
C MET A 267 -29.37 19.54 -15.80
N ARG A 268 -28.93 20.05 -16.97
CA ARG A 268 -28.31 21.38 -17.06
C ARG A 268 -29.29 22.50 -16.75
N GLU A 269 -30.49 22.42 -17.30
CA GLU A 269 -31.56 23.41 -17.13
C GLU A 269 -31.99 23.55 -15.66
N PHE A 270 -32.09 22.43 -14.94
CA PHE A 270 -32.44 22.40 -13.52
C PHE A 270 -31.23 22.41 -12.58
N GLN A 271 -30.01 22.66 -13.09
CA GLN A 271 -28.76 22.67 -12.34
C GLN A 271 -28.52 21.40 -11.49
N VAL A 272 -29.03 20.26 -11.94
CA VAL A 272 -28.92 18.97 -11.25
C VAL A 272 -27.48 18.48 -11.34
N LYS A 273 -26.80 18.42 -10.18
CA LYS A 273 -25.44 17.90 -10.08
C LYS A 273 -25.44 16.38 -9.90
N THR A 274 -25.00 15.74 -10.98
CA THR A 274 -24.51 14.36 -11.13
C THR A 274 -23.32 13.96 -10.23
N LYS A 275 -23.44 13.15 -9.18
CA LYS A 275 -22.30 12.44 -8.59
C LYS A 275 -22.57 10.93 -8.60
N ARG A 276 -21.66 10.14 -9.17
CA ARG A 276 -21.71 8.68 -9.03
C ARG A 276 -21.59 8.38 -7.54
N HIS A 277 -22.58 7.70 -6.97
CA HIS A 277 -22.54 7.30 -5.56
C HIS A 277 -21.41 6.26 -5.41
N PRO A 278 -20.26 6.58 -4.77
CA PRO A 278 -19.07 5.72 -4.79
C PRO A 278 -19.18 4.48 -3.87
N PHE A 279 -20.39 4.13 -3.42
CA PHE A 279 -20.57 3.35 -2.19
C PHE A 279 -20.52 1.83 -2.34
N THR A 280 -20.17 1.30 -3.51
CA THR A 280 -19.68 -0.08 -3.55
C THR A 280 -18.19 -0.05 -3.22
N VAL A 281 -17.88 0.06 -1.92
CA VAL A 281 -16.59 -0.46 -1.45
C VAL A 281 -16.62 -1.93 -1.81
N GLY A 282 -15.69 -2.40 -2.61
CA GLY A 282 -15.58 -3.82 -2.87
C GLY A 282 -14.34 -4.39 -2.21
N ALA A 283 -14.33 -5.70 -2.09
CA ALA A 283 -13.16 -6.45 -1.66
C ALA A 283 -12.79 -7.45 -2.75
N VAL A 284 -11.52 -7.79 -2.84
CA VAL A 284 -11.05 -8.95 -3.59
C VAL A 284 -10.41 -9.88 -2.58
N THR A 285 -10.82 -11.14 -2.60
CA THR A 285 -10.23 -12.19 -1.78
C THR A 285 -9.58 -13.20 -2.71
N ALA A 286 -8.28 -13.41 -2.56
CA ALA A 286 -7.57 -14.53 -3.17
C ALA A 286 -7.38 -15.61 -2.09
N ARG A 287 -7.80 -16.84 -2.39
CA ARG A 287 -7.61 -18.01 -1.52
C ARG A 287 -6.84 -19.08 -2.28
N LEU A 288 -5.88 -19.69 -1.61
CA LEU A 288 -5.13 -20.82 -2.12
C LEU A 288 -5.22 -21.94 -1.09
N ASP A 289 -5.59 -23.14 -1.56
CA ASP A 289 -5.51 -24.35 -0.75
C ASP A 289 -4.11 -24.96 -0.94
N TYR A 290 -3.21 -24.63 0.00
CA TYR A 290 -1.80 -24.97 -0.11
C TYR A 290 -1.59 -26.50 -0.15
N GLY A 291 -0.84 -26.99 -1.13
CA GLY A 291 -0.57 -28.42 -1.33
C GLY A 291 -1.63 -29.18 -2.14
N SER A 292 -2.78 -28.57 -2.46
CA SER A 292 -3.82 -29.18 -3.30
C SER A 292 -3.45 -29.26 -4.79
N GLY A 293 -2.40 -28.54 -5.22
CA GLY A 293 -2.05 -28.36 -6.63
C GLY A 293 -2.99 -27.42 -7.40
N CYS A 294 -4.01 -26.87 -6.75
CA CYS A 294 -4.91 -25.89 -7.36
C CYS A 294 -4.31 -24.49 -7.37
N ASP A 295 -4.70 -23.67 -8.34
CA ASP A 295 -4.33 -22.25 -8.40
C ASP A 295 -5.24 -21.39 -7.50
N TRP A 296 -4.90 -20.11 -7.36
CA TRP A 296 -5.68 -19.15 -6.59
C TRP A 296 -7.15 -19.08 -7.03
N VAL A 297 -8.06 -19.17 -6.07
CA VAL A 297 -9.47 -18.81 -6.25
C VAL A 297 -9.63 -17.35 -5.85
N VAL A 298 -9.89 -16.49 -6.84
CA VAL A 298 -10.07 -15.05 -6.62
C VAL A 298 -11.55 -14.69 -6.72
N THR A 299 -12.10 -14.07 -5.67
CA THR A 299 -13.50 -13.65 -5.58
C THR A 299 -13.60 -12.16 -5.34
N LYS A 300 -14.53 -11.49 -6.05
CA LYS A 300 -14.87 -10.08 -5.82
C LYS A 300 -16.15 -9.98 -5.00
N TRP A 301 -16.15 -9.05 -4.04
CA TRP A 301 -17.26 -8.76 -3.16
C TRP A 301 -17.70 -7.31 -3.37
N GLU A 302 -19.00 -7.07 -3.28
CA GLU A 302 -19.55 -5.74 -3.04
C GLU A 302 -19.88 -5.65 -1.55
N LEU A 303 -19.25 -4.73 -0.84
CA LEU A 303 -19.57 -4.50 0.57
C LEU A 303 -20.79 -3.58 0.64
N PRO A 304 -21.74 -3.86 1.54
CA PRO A 304 -22.84 -2.96 1.80
C PRO A 304 -22.28 -1.60 2.28
N PRO A 305 -22.98 -0.49 2.03
CA PRO A 305 -22.57 0.81 2.53
C PRO A 305 -22.42 0.77 4.06
N ILE A 306 -21.27 1.24 4.55
CA ILE A 306 -21.03 1.44 5.98
C ILE A 306 -22.00 2.55 6.43
N LYS A 307 -22.90 2.22 7.37
CA LYS A 307 -23.89 3.15 7.93
C LYS A 307 -23.25 4.18 8.84
#